data_AF-A0AAD4XGE8-F1
#
_entry.id   AF-A0AAD4XGE8-F1
#
_cell.length_a   1.000
_cell.length_b   1.000
_cell.length_c   1.000
_cell.angle_alpha   90.00
_cell.angle_beta   90.00
_cell.angle_gamma   90.00
#
_symmetry.space_group_name_H-M   'P 1'
#
loop_
_entity.id
_entity.type
_entity.pdbx_description
1 polymer ?
#
loop_
_entity_poly.entity_id
_entity_poly.type
_entity_poly.pdbx_seq_one_letter_code
_entity_poly.pdbx_strand_id
1 'polypeptide(L)'
;MNAALAYTDDDYRKAMSEVKKYPKVLAFVRDVSSRHWARIHGKSYRYIFMTTNLCESWNSLLLKARKLPITHLVDCIRSQIMLWFSERRDLANKDG
;
A
#
# COMPACT_ATOMS: atom_id res chain seq x y z
N MET A 1 15.84 -5.76 1.16
CA MET A 1 14.54 -5.05 1.08
C MET A 1 14.57 -3.61 1.60
N ASN A 2 15.70 -3.11 2.14
CA ASN A 2 15.77 -1.73 2.66
C ASN A 2 15.71 -0.64 1.58
N ALA A 3 16.18 -0.91 0.35
CA ALA A 3 16.15 0.07 -0.73
C ALA A 3 14.71 0.43 -1.15
N ALA A 4 13.79 -0.53 -1.18
CA ALA A 4 12.40 -0.28 -1.56
C ALA A 4 11.65 0.61 -0.55
N LEU A 5 12.05 0.54 0.72
CA LEU A 5 11.39 1.20 1.84
C LEU A 5 12.10 2.46 2.34
N ALA A 6 13.22 2.83 1.72
CA ALA A 6 14.02 3.99 2.10
C ALA A 6 13.17 5.28 2.06
N TYR A 7 13.30 6.09 3.11
CA TYR A 7 12.60 7.38 3.24
C TYR A 7 13.44 8.56 2.75
N THR A 8 14.75 8.36 2.58
CA THR A 8 15.70 9.36 2.07
C THR A 8 16.50 8.81 0.88
N ASP A 9 17.02 9.70 0.03
CA ASP A 9 17.89 9.31 -1.09
C ASP A 9 19.22 8.70 -0.60
N ASP A 10 19.73 9.16 0.54
CA ASP A 10 20.97 8.65 1.12
C ASP A 10 20.81 7.20 1.61
N ASP A 11 19.71 6.91 2.33
CA ASP A 11 19.39 5.54 2.76
C ASP A 11 19.14 4.62 1.56
N TYR A 12 18.49 5.14 0.51
CA TYR A 12 18.27 4.41 -0.73
C TYR A 12 19.60 4.03 -1.40
N ARG A 13 20.54 4.97 -1.51
CA ARG A 13 21.87 4.72 -2.12
C ARG A 13 22.71 3.75 -1.31
N LYS A 14 22.72 3.87 0.02
CA LYS A 14 23.36 2.91 0.93
C LYS A 14 22.76 1.51 0.80
N ALA A 15 21.44 1.40 0.73
CA ALA A 15 20.79 0.11 0.53
C ALA A 15 21.05 -0.46 -0.87
N MET A 16 21.12 0.38 -1.91
CA MET A 16 21.43 -0.05 -3.27
C MET A 16 22.88 -0.50 -3.47
N SER A 17 23.85 0.03 -2.69
CA SER A 17 25.23 -0.49 -2.72
C SER A 17 25.31 -1.94 -2.24
N GLU A 18 24.46 -2.34 -1.30
CA GLU A 18 24.35 -3.73 -0.86
C GLU A 18 23.70 -4.62 -1.91
N VAL A 19 22.70 -4.10 -2.65
CA VAL A 19 22.06 -4.83 -3.76
C VAL A 19 23.04 -5.11 -4.90
N LYS A 20 24.04 -4.24 -5.12
CA LYS A 20 25.08 -4.46 -6.14
C LYS A 20 25.89 -5.74 -5.92
N LYS A 21 25.93 -6.27 -4.70
CA LYS A 21 26.60 -7.54 -4.37
C LYS A 21 25.88 -8.76 -4.93
N TYR A 22 24.64 -8.61 -5.41
CA TYR A 22 23.81 -9.68 -5.95
C TYR A 22 23.44 -9.40 -7.43
N PRO A 23 24.26 -9.85 -8.40
CA PRO A 23 24.11 -9.49 -9.81
C PRO A 23 22.75 -9.83 -10.41
N LYS A 24 22.18 -10.99 -10.04
CA LYS A 24 20.85 -11.42 -10.50
C LYS A 24 19.74 -10.48 -10.00
N VAL A 25 19.83 -10.04 -8.75
CA VAL A 25 18.87 -9.10 -8.14
C VAL A 25 19.06 -7.73 -8.75
N LEU A 26 20.31 -7.28 -8.95
CA LEU A 26 20.61 -6.00 -9.57
C LEU A 26 20.07 -5.92 -11.01
N ALA A 27 20.18 -7.00 -11.80
CA ALA A 27 19.63 -7.05 -13.15
C ALA A 27 18.10 -6.91 -13.14
N PHE A 28 17.41 -7.70 -12.30
CA PHE A 28 15.96 -7.60 -12.13
C PHE A 28 15.51 -6.20 -11.69
N VAL A 29 16.20 -5.62 -10.70
CA VAL A 29 15.89 -4.30 -10.15
C VAL A 29 16.21 -3.17 -11.14
N ARG A 30 17.12 -3.37 -12.09
CA ARG A 30 17.40 -2.42 -13.17
C ARG A 30 16.34 -2.47 -14.27
N ASP A 31 15.85 -3.66 -14.61
CA ASP A 31 14.76 -3.84 -15.58
C ASP A 31 13.46 -3.21 -15.09
N VAL A 32 13.19 -3.32 -13.78
CA VAL A 32 12.03 -2.67 -13.17
C VAL A 32 12.41 -1.26 -12.70
N SER A 33 11.98 -0.22 -13.42
CA SER A 33 12.24 1.18 -13.03
C SER A 33 11.92 1.42 -11.55
N SER A 34 12.85 2.08 -10.83
CA SER A 34 12.75 2.36 -9.39
C SER A 34 11.48 3.12 -9.01
N ARG A 35 10.87 3.86 -9.94
CA ARG A 35 9.56 4.51 -9.76
C ARG A 35 8.44 3.52 -9.41
N HIS A 36 8.53 2.26 -9.81
CA HIS A 36 7.48 1.27 -9.60
C HIS A 36 7.57 0.53 -8.27
N TRP A 37 8.73 0.51 -7.62
CA TRP A 37 8.96 -0.31 -6.43
C TRP A 37 9.68 0.42 -5.29
N ALA A 38 10.45 1.47 -5.57
CA ALA A 38 11.12 2.26 -4.55
C ALA A 38 10.21 3.40 -4.08
N ARG A 39 9.87 3.40 -2.79
CA ARG A 39 8.96 4.38 -2.16
C ARG A 39 9.40 5.82 -2.41
N ILE A 40 10.70 6.11 -2.33
CA ILE A 40 11.25 7.45 -2.53
C ILE A 40 11.09 7.96 -3.97
N HIS A 41 11.01 7.06 -4.95
CA HIS A 41 10.87 7.39 -6.38
C HIS A 41 9.44 7.20 -6.91
N GLY A 42 8.58 6.52 -6.13
CA GLY A 42 7.18 6.30 -6.47
C GLY A 42 6.31 7.51 -6.18
N LYS A 43 5.23 7.70 -6.97
CA LYS A 43 4.18 8.67 -6.63
C LYS A 43 3.46 8.18 -5.36
N SER A 44 3.85 8.75 -4.23
CA SER A 44 3.48 8.39 -2.85
C SER A 44 1.98 8.42 -2.52
N TYR A 45 1.12 8.82 -3.46
CA TYR A 45 -0.34 8.86 -3.24
C TYR A 45 -1.11 7.59 -3.62
N ARG A 46 -0.53 6.67 -4.40
CA ARG A 46 -1.30 5.52 -4.95
C ARG A 46 -1.33 4.27 -4.09
N TYR A 47 -0.48 4.16 -3.06
CA TYR A 47 -0.28 2.89 -2.35
C TYR A 47 -0.90 2.82 -0.95
N ILE A 48 -1.37 3.93 -0.39
CA ILE A 48 -2.01 3.94 0.95
C ILE A 48 -3.30 3.10 0.93
N PHE A 49 -4.01 3.07 -0.19
CA PHE A 49 -5.24 2.30 -0.36
C PHE A 49 -5.01 0.86 -0.82
N MET A 50 -3.79 0.45 -1.13
CA MET A 50 -3.50 -0.86 -1.71
C MET A 50 -2.21 -1.46 -1.13
N THR A 51 -1.99 -1.34 0.17
CA THR A 51 -1.12 -2.31 0.84
C THR A 51 -1.90 -3.62 0.91
N THR A 52 -1.23 -4.77 0.70
CA THR A 52 -1.85 -6.10 0.74
C THR A 52 -2.69 -6.33 2.00
N ASN A 53 -2.27 -5.72 3.11
CA ASN A 53 -3.00 -5.72 4.38
C ASN A 53 -4.44 -5.16 4.28
N LEU A 54 -4.66 -4.12 3.45
CA LEU A 54 -6.02 -3.61 3.24
C LEU A 54 -6.85 -4.65 2.47
N CYS A 55 -6.34 -5.16 1.34
CA CYS A 55 -7.06 -6.18 0.58
C CYS A 55 -7.36 -7.44 1.41
N GLU A 56 -6.42 -7.89 2.24
CA GLU A 56 -6.60 -9.03 3.15
C GLU A 56 -7.64 -8.75 4.24
N SER A 57 -7.58 -7.59 4.88
CA SER A 57 -8.55 -7.17 5.90
C SER A 57 -9.96 -7.05 5.32
N TRP A 58 -10.08 -6.48 4.12
CA TRP A 58 -11.35 -6.39 3.41
C TRP A 58 -11.86 -7.76 2.98
N ASN A 59 -11.00 -8.67 2.51
CA ASN A 59 -11.39 -10.03 2.17
C ASN A 59 -11.90 -10.81 3.40
N SER A 60 -11.25 -10.62 4.56
CA SER A 60 -11.70 -11.20 5.83
C SER A 60 -13.06 -10.64 6.26
N LEU A 61 -13.22 -9.32 6.19
CA LEU A 61 -14.46 -8.63 6.55
C LEU A 61 -15.64 -9.02 5.65
N LEU A 62 -15.39 -9.14 4.34
CA LEU A 62 -16.40 -9.48 3.35
C LEU A 62 -16.65 -11.00 3.23
N LEU A 63 -15.87 -11.85 3.90
CA LEU A 63 -15.97 -13.31 3.78
C LEU A 63 -17.39 -13.83 4.04
N LYS A 64 -18.08 -13.24 5.04
CA LYS A 64 -19.48 -13.58 5.37
C LYS A 64 -20.46 -12.97 4.37
N ALA A 65 -20.22 -11.74 3.92
CA ALA A 65 -21.07 -11.04 2.95
C ALA A 65 -21.04 -11.68 1.56
N ARG A 66 -19.94 -12.34 1.18
CA ARG A 66 -19.81 -13.07 -0.10
C ARG A 66 -20.73 -14.27 -0.24
N LYS A 67 -21.27 -14.80 0.87
CA LYS A 67 -22.25 -15.90 0.86
C LYS A 67 -23.70 -15.41 0.75
N LEU A 68 -23.90 -14.10 0.76
CA LEU A 68 -25.21 -13.45 0.66
C LEU A 68 -25.44 -12.93 -0.77
N PRO A 69 -26.68 -12.51 -1.10
CA PRO A 69 -26.95 -11.83 -2.37
C PRO A 69 -26.02 -10.64 -2.59
N ILE A 70 -25.71 -10.34 -3.86
CA ILE A 70 -24.78 -9.28 -4.25
C ILE A 70 -25.14 -7.90 -3.66
N THR A 71 -26.43 -7.66 -3.42
CA THR A 71 -26.93 -6.44 -2.77
C THR A 71 -26.36 -6.27 -1.35
N HIS A 72 -26.29 -7.34 -0.56
CA HIS A 72 -25.69 -7.32 0.77
C HIS A 72 -24.19 -7.08 0.74
N LEU A 73 -23.49 -7.61 -0.27
CA LEU A 73 -22.06 -7.35 -0.45
C LEU A 73 -21.80 -5.87 -0.75
N VAL A 74 -22.58 -5.29 -1.67
CA VAL A 74 -22.49 -3.87 -2.04
C VAL A 74 -22.82 -2.98 -0.83
N ASP A 75 -23.87 -3.30 -0.07
CA ASP A 75 -24.24 -2.55 1.13
C ASP A 75 -23.19 -2.62 2.24
N CYS A 76 -22.55 -3.79 2.42
CA CYS A 76 -21.46 -3.95 3.35
C CYS A 76 -20.27 -3.06 2.96
N ILE A 77 -19.86 -3.10 1.68
CA ILE A 77 -18.76 -2.27 1.17
C ILE A 77 -19.07 -0.78 1.35
N ARG A 78 -20.27 -0.35 0.94
CA ARG A 78 -20.74 1.03 1.07
C ARG A 78 -20.67 1.50 2.52
N SER A 79 -21.21 0.72 3.45
CA SER A 79 -21.24 1.06 4.88
C SER A 79 -19.84 1.23 5.45
N GLN A 80 -18.90 0.34 5.11
CA GLN A 80 -17.52 0.42 5.59
C GLN A 80 -16.75 1.62 5.02
N ILE A 81 -16.94 1.93 3.74
CA ILE A 81 -16.34 3.13 3.13
C ILE A 81 -16.87 4.40 3.80
N MET A 82 -18.19 4.46 4.03
CA MET A 82 -18.82 5.62 4.69
C MET A 82 -18.30 5.82 6.12
N LEU A 83 -18.23 4.74 6.91
CA LEU A 83 -17.68 4.77 8.26
C LEU A 83 -16.24 5.30 8.25
N TRP A 84 -15.38 4.71 7.40
CA TRP A 84 -13.97 5.09 7.34
C TRP A 84 -13.77 6.56 6.96
N PHE A 85 -14.53 7.07 5.98
CA PHE A 85 -14.47 8.49 5.64
C PHE A 85 -15.01 9.39 6.76
N SER A 86 -16.00 8.93 7.53
CA SER A 86 -16.50 9.67 8.69
C SER A 86 -15.44 9.79 9.77
N GLU A 87 -14.83 8.67 10.16
CA GLU A 87 -13.77 8.65 11.16
C GLU A 87 -12.58 9.54 10.76
N ARG A 88 -12.19 9.52 9.48
CA ARG A 88 -11.12 10.38 8.97
C ARG A 88 -11.46 11.86 9.03
N ARG A 89 -12.72 12.25 8.78
CA ARG A 89 -13.16 13.64 8.96
C ARG A 89 -13.13 14.04 10.43
N ASP A 90 -13.59 13.16 11.31
CA ASP A 90 -13.60 13.45 12.75
C ASP A 90 -12.20 13.57 13.34
N LEU A 91 -11.24 12.75 12.87
CA LEU A 91 -9.83 12.88 13.24
C LEU A 91 -9.24 14.21 12.73
N ALA A 92 -9.47 14.55 11.46
CA ALA A 92 -8.98 15.81 10.89
C ALA A 92 -9.55 17.05 11.59
N ASN A 93 -10.78 16.98 12.10
CA ASN A 93 -11.43 18.06 12.84
C ASN A 93 -11.01 18.14 14.32
N LYS A 94 -10.41 17.08 14.88
CA LYS A 94 -9.89 17.07 16.26
C LYS A 94 -8.46 17.57 16.36
N ASP A 95 -7.71 17.52 15.26
CA ASP A 95 -6.30 17.90 15.17
C ASP A 95 -6.09 19.34 14.63
N GLY A 96 -7.16 20.12 14.46
CA GLY A 96 -7.14 21.53 14.02
C GLY A 96 -7.80 22.45 15.03
#